data_AF-A0A8T1SCY5-F1
#
_entry.id   AF-A0A8T1SCY5-F1
#
_cell.length_a   1.000
_cell.length_b   1.000
_cell.length_c   1.000
_cell.angle_alpha   90.00
_cell.angle_beta   90.00
_cell.angle_gamma   90.00
#
_symmetry.space_group_name_H-M   'P 1'
#
loop_
_entity.id
_entity.type
_entity.pdbx_description
1 polymer ?
#
loop_
_entity_poly.entity_id
_entity_poly.type
_entity_poly.pdbx_seq_one_letter_code
_entity_poly.pdbx_strand_id
1 'polypeptide(L)'
;MVEPWWNVDLGSRQSVSAVIVKNREDCCGERIRGAQIRVGDSLADQGKNNPVCGTITDTTPGSLSTICCNGLEGRYVTITIPGRAEYLTLCEVEVYSIQLGDEC
;
A
#
# COMPACT_ATOMS: atom_id res chain seq x y z
N MET A 1 13.22 4.55 16.22
CA MET A 1 13.44 4.34 14.77
C MET A 1 12.16 4.77 14.06
N VAL A 2 12.26 5.53 12.98
CA VAL A 2 11.08 6.01 12.25
C VAL A 2 10.76 5.00 11.15
N GLU A 3 9.61 4.33 11.25
CA GLU A 3 9.09 3.49 10.18
C GLU A 3 8.33 4.40 9.21
N PRO A 4 8.83 4.61 7.98
CA PRO A 4 8.21 5.53 7.05
C PRO A 4 6.88 4.97 6.56
N TRP A 5 5.92 5.86 6.37
CA TRP A 5 4.59 5.52 5.92
C TRP A 5 4.05 6.59 4.97
N TRP A 6 3.10 6.18 4.15
CA TRP A 6 2.26 7.02 3.31
C TRP A 6 0.82 6.57 3.48
N ASN A 7 -0.13 7.51 3.47
CA ASN A 7 -1.56 7.22 3.66
C ASN A 7 -2.40 8.05 2.69
N VAL A 8 -3.47 7.45 2.18
CA VAL A 8 -4.53 8.15 1.43
C VAL A 8 -5.89 7.95 2.08
N ASP A 9 -6.66 9.03 2.16
CA ASP A 9 -8.08 9.05 2.51
C ASP A 9 -8.92 8.92 1.24
N LEU A 10 -9.68 7.84 1.10
CA LEU A 10 -10.54 7.58 -0.05
C LEU A 10 -11.84 8.43 -0.03
N GLY A 11 -12.05 9.26 0.99
CA GLY A 11 -13.23 10.10 1.19
C GLY A 11 -14.41 9.37 1.85
N SER A 12 -14.59 8.09 1.56
CA SER A 12 -15.57 7.21 2.20
C SER A 12 -15.04 5.78 2.31
N ARG A 13 -15.72 4.93 3.08
CA ARG A 13 -15.36 3.51 3.20
C ARG A 13 -15.61 2.79 1.86
N GLN A 14 -14.58 2.12 1.36
CA GLN A 14 -14.60 1.36 0.12
C GLN A 14 -14.26 -0.10 0.39
N SER A 15 -14.75 -1.00 -0.46
CA SER A 15 -14.29 -2.40 -0.51
C SER A 15 -13.14 -2.48 -1.51
N VAL A 16 -11.90 -2.49 -1.02
CA VAL A 16 -10.69 -2.41 -1.86
C VAL A 16 -10.41 -3.76 -2.49
N SER A 17 -10.42 -3.85 -3.82
CA SER A 17 -10.12 -5.06 -4.58
C SER A 17 -8.62 -5.25 -4.79
N ALA A 18 -7.93 -4.19 -5.21
CA ALA A 18 -6.52 -4.21 -5.50
C ALA A 18 -5.85 -2.85 -5.26
N VAL A 19 -4.56 -2.87 -4.99
CA VAL A 19 -3.70 -1.69 -4.97
C VAL A 19 -2.53 -1.92 -5.90
N ILE A 20 -2.31 -0.99 -6.84
CA ILE A 20 -1.15 -1.01 -7.73
C ILE A 20 -0.17 0.07 -7.26
N VAL A 21 1.09 -0.31 -7.09
CA VAL A 21 2.15 0.60 -6.64
C VAL A 21 3.26 0.66 -7.68
N LYS A 22 3.56 1.87 -8.17
CA LYS A 22 4.73 2.12 -9.02
C LYS A 22 5.93 2.48 -8.16
N ASN A 23 6.97 1.64 -8.22
CA ASN A 23 8.23 1.88 -7.53
C ASN A 23 9.06 2.97 -8.23
N ARG A 24 10.05 3.51 -7.52
CA ARG A 24 11.01 4.49 -8.04
C ARG A 24 11.79 3.93 -9.23
N GLU A 25 11.95 4.74 -10.28
CA GLU A 25 12.45 4.30 -11.60
C GLU A 25 13.96 4.46 -11.81
N ASP A 26 14.57 5.51 -11.26
CA ASP A 26 15.95 5.93 -11.56
C ASP A 26 17.02 5.26 -10.70
N CYS A 27 16.72 4.94 -9.44
CA CYS A 27 17.60 4.16 -8.55
C CYS A 27 16.83 3.64 -7.35
N CYS A 28 17.53 2.86 -6.52
CA CYS A 28 17.18 2.72 -5.11
C CYS A 28 15.84 1.99 -4.87
N GLY A 29 15.43 1.16 -5.85
CA GLY A 29 14.18 0.39 -5.82
C GLY A 29 14.13 -0.63 -4.68
N GLU A 30 15.29 -1.05 -4.15
CA GLU A 30 15.41 -1.96 -3.01
C GLU A 30 14.83 -1.41 -1.70
N ARG A 31 14.69 -0.09 -1.58
CA ARG A 31 14.17 0.55 -0.36
C ARG A 31 12.74 0.12 -0.04
N ILE A 32 11.91 -0.12 -1.07
CA ILE A 32 10.50 -0.52 -0.89
C ILE A 32 10.35 -1.96 -0.36
N ARG A 33 11.43 -2.75 -0.26
CA ARG A 33 11.38 -4.17 0.10
C ARG A 33 10.58 -4.41 1.39
N GLY A 34 9.54 -5.23 1.30
CA GLY A 34 8.73 -5.57 2.48
C GLY A 34 7.80 -4.45 2.93
N ALA A 35 7.57 -3.42 2.10
CA ALA A 35 6.51 -2.45 2.35
C ALA A 35 5.16 -3.16 2.40
N GLN A 36 4.38 -2.88 3.45
CA GLN A 36 3.07 -3.46 3.70
C GLN A 36 1.99 -2.47 3.28
N ILE A 37 1.02 -2.94 2.50
CA ILE A 37 -0.22 -2.23 2.22
C ILE A 37 -1.27 -2.68 3.23
N ARG A 38 -1.90 -1.71 3.89
CA ARG A 38 -2.93 -1.91 4.90
C ARG A 38 -4.17 -1.13 4.53
N VAL A 39 -5.34 -1.73 4.75
CA VAL A 39 -6.63 -1.09 4.48
C VAL A 39 -7.48 -1.14 5.75
N GLY A 40 -8.12 -0.04 6.11
CA GLY A 40 -9.01 0.01 7.26
C GLY A 40 -9.52 1.41 7.58
N ASP A 41 -10.24 1.52 8.70
CA ASP A 41 -10.90 2.78 9.10
C ASP A 41 -10.11 3.57 10.16
N SER A 42 -9.04 3.02 10.72
CA SER A 42 -8.28 3.66 11.80
C SER A 42 -7.10 4.48 11.28
N LEU A 43 -6.93 5.69 11.82
CA LEU A 43 -5.71 6.50 11.68
C LEU A 43 -4.79 6.41 12.90
N ALA A 44 -5.18 5.67 13.93
CA ALA A 44 -4.33 5.45 15.11
C ALA A 44 -3.02 4.78 14.68
N ASP A 45 -1.90 5.29 15.21
CA ASP A 45 -0.56 4.88 14.80
C ASP A 45 -0.39 4.89 13.27
N GLN A 46 -0.88 5.95 12.62
CA GLN A 46 -0.76 6.18 11.18
C GLN A 46 -1.42 5.09 10.32
N GLY A 47 -2.39 4.36 10.88
CA GLY A 47 -3.06 3.25 10.19
C GLY A 47 -2.24 1.96 10.14
N LYS A 48 -1.10 1.88 10.85
CA LYS A 48 -0.25 0.68 10.90
C LYS A 48 -0.92 -0.52 11.55
N ASN A 49 -1.97 -0.31 12.33
CA ASN A 49 -2.73 -1.40 12.96
C ASN A 49 -3.90 -1.90 12.11
N ASN A 50 -4.18 -1.26 10.96
CA ASN A 50 -5.19 -1.76 10.03
C ASN A 50 -4.75 -3.11 9.42
N PRO A 51 -5.68 -4.00 9.05
CA PRO A 51 -5.37 -5.27 8.40
C PRO A 51 -4.41 -5.14 7.21
N VAL A 52 -3.45 -6.06 7.10
CA VAL A 52 -2.53 -6.13 5.95
C VAL A 52 -3.29 -6.70 4.76
N CYS A 53 -3.35 -5.94 3.68
CA CYS A 53 -3.81 -6.41 2.38
C CYS A 53 -2.71 -7.23 1.69
N GLY A 54 -1.47 -6.75 1.70
CA GLY A 54 -0.34 -7.50 1.14
C GLY A 54 1.01 -6.82 1.34
N THR A 55 2.06 -7.42 0.78
CA THR A 55 3.45 -6.97 0.96
C THR A 55 4.17 -6.92 -0.39
N ILE A 56 4.88 -5.82 -0.65
CA ILE A 56 5.68 -5.64 -1.87
C ILE A 56 7.00 -6.38 -1.73
N THR A 57 7.29 -7.26 -2.69
CA THR A 57 8.53 -8.04 -2.77
C THR A 57 9.38 -7.68 -3.99
N ASP A 58 8.74 -7.25 -5.09
CA ASP A 58 9.47 -6.77 -6.26
C ASP A 58 10.12 -5.42 -5.97
N THR A 59 11.43 -5.38 -6.15
CA THR A 59 12.28 -4.23 -5.84
C THR A 59 12.96 -3.67 -7.09
N THR A 60 12.61 -4.19 -8.26
CA THR A 60 13.13 -3.70 -9.53
C THR A 60 12.76 -2.21 -9.69
N PRO A 61 13.71 -1.34 -10.06
CA PRO A 61 13.39 0.06 -10.32
C PRO A 61 12.28 0.18 -11.37
N GLY A 62 11.27 0.99 -11.08
CA GLY A 62 10.11 1.23 -11.94
C GLY A 62 9.08 0.10 -11.98
N SER A 63 9.22 -0.93 -11.14
CA SER A 63 8.26 -2.05 -11.08
C SER A 63 6.84 -1.57 -10.74
N LEU A 64 5.87 -2.29 -11.30
CA LEU A 64 4.45 -2.18 -10.95
C LEU A 64 4.05 -3.39 -10.12
N SER A 65 3.78 -3.19 -8.84
CA SER A 65 3.32 -4.25 -7.94
C SER A 65 1.81 -4.18 -7.78
N THR A 66 1.10 -5.17 -8.29
CA THR A 66 -0.34 -5.36 -8.07
C THR A 66 -0.56 -6.23 -6.85
N ILE A 67 -1.27 -5.71 -5.86
CA ILE A 67 -1.53 -6.38 -4.59
C ILE A 67 -3.03 -6.55 -4.41
N CYS A 68 -3.49 -7.80 -4.43
CA CYS A 68 -4.89 -8.16 -4.25
C CYS A 68 -5.31 -8.03 -2.78
N CYS A 69 -6.32 -7.20 -2.53
CA CYS A 69 -6.88 -6.96 -1.20
C CYS A 69 -8.17 -7.74 -0.93
N ASN A 70 -8.70 -8.46 -1.93
CA ASN A 70 -9.85 -9.37 -1.79
C ASN A 70 -11.09 -8.71 -1.14
N GLY A 71 -11.33 -7.43 -1.44
CA GLY A 71 -12.49 -6.70 -0.93
C GLY A 71 -12.35 -6.17 0.49
N LEU A 72 -11.12 -6.10 1.03
CA LEU A 72 -10.89 -5.58 2.37
C LEU A 72 -11.47 -4.17 2.50
N GLU A 73 -12.33 -3.98 3.50
CA GLU A 73 -13.07 -2.74 3.64
C GLU A 73 -12.31 -1.72 4.48
N GLY A 74 -12.27 -0.48 4.01
CA GLY A 74 -11.71 0.63 4.77
C GLY A 74 -11.84 1.96 4.04
N ARG A 75 -11.75 3.05 4.80
CA ARG A 75 -11.62 4.41 4.27
C ARG A 75 -10.18 4.79 3.92
N TYR A 76 -9.20 4.19 4.59
CA TYR A 76 -7.79 4.55 4.46
C TYR A 76 -6.97 3.40 3.90
N VAL A 77 -6.06 3.73 2.97
CA VAL A 77 -5.00 2.83 2.51
C VAL A 77 -3.67 3.38 3.00
N THR A 78 -2.88 2.54 3.67
CA THR A 78 -1.57 2.90 4.22
C THR A 78 -0.49 2.00 3.65
N ILE A 79 0.61 2.57 3.18
CA ILE A 79 1.82 1.85 2.80
C ILE A 79 2.90 2.17 3.82
N THR A 80 3.45 1.16 4.48
CA THR A 80 4.47 1.35 5.53
C THR A 80 5.65 0.39 5.33
N ILE A 81 6.86 0.84 5.64
CA ILE A 81 8.03 -0.05 5.75
C ILE A 81 8.25 -0.36 7.24
N PRO A 82 7.83 -1.54 7.74
CA PRO A 82 7.93 -1.85 9.16
C PRO A 82 9.36 -2.22 9.57
N GLY A 83 9.68 -2.03 10.85
CA GLY A 83 10.85 -2.58 11.52
C GLY A 83 12.20 -1.97 11.15
N ARG A 84 12.26 -0.94 10.30
CA ARG A 84 13.51 -0.26 9.95
C ARG A 84 13.33 1.22 9.60
N ALA A 85 14.38 2.00 9.83
CA ALA A 85 14.50 3.34 9.30
C ALA A 85 14.90 3.25 7.81
N GLU A 86 14.08 3.82 6.94
CA GLU A 86 14.25 3.78 5.49
C GLU A 86 13.55 4.99 4.85
N TYR A 87 13.79 5.25 3.57
CA TYR A 87 12.99 6.17 2.78
C TYR A 87 11.92 5.42 1.99
N LEU A 88 10.65 5.71 2.27
CA LEU A 88 9.54 5.28 1.41
C LEU A 88 9.43 6.25 0.23
N THR A 89 9.53 5.73 -0.99
CA THR A 89 9.32 6.50 -2.22
C THR A 89 8.35 5.74 -3.11
N LEU A 90 7.29 6.43 -3.52
CA LEU A 90 6.20 5.89 -4.32
C LEU A 90 6.05 6.83 -5.51
N CYS A 91 6.14 6.31 -6.73
CA CYS A 91 5.93 7.11 -7.93
C CYS A 91 4.44 7.30 -8.21
N GLU A 92 3.66 6.23 -8.03
CA GLU A 92 2.20 6.23 -8.21
C GLU A 92 1.59 5.19 -7.27
N VAL A 93 0.37 5.45 -6.79
CA VAL A 93 -0.45 4.48 -6.04
C VAL A 93 -1.87 4.55 -6.57
N GLU A 94 -2.33 3.45 -7.17
CA GLU A 94 -3.69 3.32 -7.68
C GLU A 94 -4.47 2.37 -6.78
N VAL A 95 -5.66 2.79 -6.35
CA VAL A 95 -6.54 2.00 -5.47
C VAL A 95 -7.80 1.66 -6.24
N TYR A 96 -8.06 0.37 -6.39
CA TYR A 96 -9.25 -0.15 -7.04
C TYR A 96 -10.22 -0.68 -5.99
N SER A 97 -11.51 -0.41 -6.20
CA SER A 97 -12.59 -0.96 -5.38
C SER A 97 -13.32 -2.05 -6.15
N ILE A 98 -13.95 -2.99 -5.44
CA ILE A 98 -14.77 -4.01 -6.08
C ILE A 98 -15.91 -3.32 -6.86
N GLN A 99 -15.98 -3.60 -8.16
CA GLN A 99 -17.22 -3.52 -8.93
C GLN A 99 -17.72 -4.95 -9.16
N LEU A 100 -19.05 -5.12 -9.24
CA LEU A 100 -19.67 -6.44 -9.45
C LEU A 100 -19.07 -7.13 -10.69
N GLY A 101 -18.28 -8.19 -10.48
CA GLY A 101 -17.66 -8.99 -11.54
C GLY A 101 -16.14 -8.91 -11.64
N ASP A 102 -15.49 -8.06 -10.85
CA ASP A 102 -14.03 -7.90 -10.88
C ASP A 102 -13.36 -8.74 -9.78
N GLU A 103 -12.52 -9.68 -10.19
CA GLU A 103 -11.55 -10.37 -9.32
C GLU A 103 -10.14 -9.84 -9.58
N CYS A 104 -9.36 -9.78 -8.51
CA CYS A 104 -7.91 -9.81 -8.58
C CYS A 104 -7.51 -11.30 -8.60
#